data_AF-A0A1Q3U0X0-F1
#
_entry.id   AF-A0A1Q3U0X0-F1
#
_cell.length_a   1.000
_cell.length_b   1.000
_cell.length_c   1.000
_cell.angle_alpha   90.00
_cell.angle_beta   90.00
_cell.angle_gamma   90.00
#
_symmetry.space_group_name_H-M   'P 1'
#
loop_
_entity.id
_entity.type
_entity.pdbx_description
1 polymer ?
#
loop_
_entity_poly.entity_id
_entity_poly.type
_entity_poly.pdbx_seq_one_letter_code
_entity_poly.pdbx_strand_id
1 'polypeptide(L)'
;MNEEKVSADQIQAWKEKYGKVFKYEVEGKVAYLRPVDRNTYSLAASKVTSAGPNKFNEVVINGIWLGGDECIRTEDSYYFGLIEFVEELMAKKKGNLGEC
;
A
#
# COMPACT_ATOMS: atom_id res chain seq x y z
N MET A 1 -23.77 5.94 8.71
CA MET A 1 -22.56 5.20 8.31
C MET A 1 -21.90 6.05 7.25
N ASN A 2 -20.85 6.78 7.65
CA ASN A 2 -20.27 7.84 6.84
C ASN A 2 -19.28 7.21 5.87
N GLU A 3 -19.70 7.05 4.62
CA GLU A 3 -18.79 6.79 3.50
C GLU A 3 -17.91 8.03 3.33
N GLU A 4 -16.66 8.01 3.77
CA GLU A 4 -15.65 8.98 3.34
C GLU A 4 -15.36 8.72 1.85
N LYS A 5 -16.26 9.23 0.99
CA LYS A 5 -16.13 9.14 -0.46
C LYS A 5 -14.96 9.99 -0.89
N VAL A 6 -13.80 9.35 -1.01
CA VAL A 6 -12.64 9.89 -1.72
C VAL A 6 -13.13 10.44 -3.07
N SER A 7 -12.93 11.74 -3.30
CA SER A 7 -13.39 12.41 -4.50
C SER A 7 -12.50 12.11 -5.71
N ALA A 8 -13.04 12.29 -6.91
CA ALA A 8 -12.26 12.13 -8.15
C ALA A 8 -11.07 13.10 -8.20
N ASP A 9 -11.25 14.34 -7.76
CA ASP A 9 -10.18 15.35 -7.64
C ASP A 9 -9.07 14.91 -6.68
N GLN A 10 -9.42 14.28 -5.56
CA GLN A 10 -8.43 13.79 -4.60
C GLN A 10 -7.60 12.64 -5.19
N ILE A 11 -8.26 11.73 -5.92
CA ILE A 11 -7.56 10.65 -6.65
C ILE A 11 -6.64 11.24 -7.72
N GLN A 12 -7.09 12.28 -8.43
CA GLN A 12 -6.29 12.94 -9.45
C GLN A 12 -5.04 13.60 -8.84
N ALA A 13 -5.20 14.34 -7.74
CA ALA A 13 -4.09 14.96 -7.03
C ALA A 13 -3.06 13.91 -6.54
N TRP A 14 -3.51 12.75 -6.06
CA TRP A 14 -2.62 11.65 -5.70
C TRP A 14 -1.91 11.03 -6.89
N LYS A 15 -2.59 10.87 -8.03
CA LYS A 15 -1.97 10.39 -9.28
C LYS A 15 -0.92 11.38 -9.79
N GLU A 16 -1.18 12.68 -9.70
CA GLU A 16 -0.20 13.70 -10.07
C GLU A 16 1.03 13.65 -9.16
N LYS A 17 0.83 13.45 -7.85
CA LYS A 17 1.92 13.41 -6.87
C LYS A 17 2.74 12.11 -6.90
N TYR A 18 2.09 10.96 -7.09
CA TYR A 18 2.70 9.64 -6.91
C TYR A 18 2.74 8.80 -8.20
N GLY A 19 2.21 9.32 -9.31
CA GLY A 19 2.15 8.68 -10.62
C GLY A 19 1.03 7.64 -10.75
N LYS A 20 0.99 6.65 -9.86
CA LYS A 20 -0.03 5.60 -9.84
C LYS A 20 -0.75 5.61 -8.49
N VAL A 21 -2.02 5.21 -8.52
CA VAL A 21 -2.83 4.94 -7.33
C VAL A 21 -3.49 3.59 -7.54
N PHE A 22 -3.38 2.72 -6.54
CA PHE A 22 -4.06 1.44 -6.47
C PHE A 22 -5.37 1.60 -5.68
N LYS A 23 -6.40 0.89 -6.12
CA LYS A 23 -7.66 0.73 -5.39
C LYS A 23 -7.77 -0.75 -4.99
N TYR A 24 -7.91 -1.01 -3.71
CA TYR A 24 -8.24 -2.33 -3.17
C TYR A 24 -9.69 -2.31 -2.68
N GLU A 25 -10.46 -3.35 -2.99
CA GLU A 25 -11.87 -3.45 -2.62
C GLU A 25 -12.18 -4.84 -2.08
N VAL A 26 -12.83 -4.90 -0.93
CA VAL A 26 -13.22 -6.16 -0.27
C VAL A 26 -14.50 -5.94 0.53
N GLU A 27 -15.51 -6.78 0.32
CA GLU A 27 -16.80 -6.71 1.02
C GLU A 27 -17.43 -5.29 1.06
N GLY A 28 -17.33 -4.55 -0.05
CA GLY A 28 -17.87 -3.19 -0.17
C GLY A 28 -17.04 -2.10 0.50
N LYS A 29 -15.89 -2.43 1.10
CA LYS A 29 -14.91 -1.49 1.65
C LYS A 29 -13.83 -1.18 0.62
N VAL A 30 -13.28 0.02 0.65
CA VAL A 30 -12.27 0.49 -0.30
C VAL A 30 -11.05 1.06 0.39
N ALA A 31 -9.86 0.74 -0.12
CA ALA A 31 -8.60 1.40 0.24
C ALA A 31 -7.90 1.95 -1.00
N TYR A 32 -7.29 3.13 -0.86
CA TYR A 32 -6.47 3.77 -1.87
C TYR A 32 -5.02 3.82 -1.40
N LEU A 33 -4.11 3.32 -2.23
CA LEU A 33 -2.70 3.14 -1.89
C LEU A 33 -1.83 3.70 -3.01
N ARG A 34 -0.72 4.37 -2.67
CA ARG A 34 0.31 4.69 -3.65
C ARG A 34 1.28 3.50 -3.81
N PRO A 35 2.11 3.46 -4.87
CA PRO A 35 3.16 2.46 -4.99
C PRO A 35 4.15 2.54 -3.82
N VAL A 36 4.67 1.39 -3.43
CA VAL A 36 5.80 1.30 -2.48
C VAL A 36 7.02 1.93 -3.13
N ASP A 37 7.59 2.96 -2.50
CA ASP A 37 8.86 3.53 -2.92
C ASP A 37 10.03 3.01 -2.08
N ARG A 38 11.26 3.25 -2.56
CA ARG A 38 12.49 2.74 -1.94
C ARG A 38 12.67 3.22 -0.49
N ASN A 39 12.20 4.42 -0.14
CA ASN A 39 12.28 4.95 1.22
C ASN A 39 11.34 4.22 2.16
N THR A 40 10.07 4.00 1.77
CA THR A 40 9.13 3.20 2.55
C THR A 40 9.64 1.77 2.73
N TYR A 41 10.15 1.16 1.65
CA TYR A 41 10.75 -0.19 1.71
C TYR A 41 11.94 -0.24 2.69
N SER A 42 12.87 0.71 2.58
CA SER A 42 14.05 0.77 3.45
C SER A 42 13.65 0.95 4.91
N LEU A 43 12.67 1.81 5.19
CA LEU A 43 12.14 1.99 6.53
C LEU A 43 11.53 0.69 7.06
N ALA A 44 10.68 0.02 6.28
CA ALA A 44 10.08 -1.26 6.65
C ALA A 44 11.13 -2.34 6.94
N ALA A 45 12.15 -2.47 6.07
CA ALA A 45 13.24 -3.41 6.26
C ALA A 45 14.02 -3.15 7.57
N SER A 46 14.32 -1.88 7.88
CA SER A 46 14.97 -1.53 9.15
C SER A 46 14.16 -1.92 10.39
N LYS A 47 12.81 -1.84 10.28
CA LYS A 47 11.90 -2.13 11.39
C LYS A 47 11.82 -3.61 11.69
N VAL A 48 12.02 -4.49 10.70
CA VAL A 48 12.13 -5.94 10.91
C VAL A 48 13.23 -6.27 11.91
N THR A 49 14.42 -5.71 11.72
CA THR A 49 15.57 -5.94 12.60
C THR A 49 15.33 -5.40 14.02
N SER A 50 14.66 -4.24 14.14
CA SER A 50 14.49 -3.59 15.45
C SER A 50 13.24 -4.02 16.24
N ALA A 51 12.22 -4.54 15.58
CA ALA A 51 10.88 -4.71 16.16
C ALA A 51 10.14 -5.99 15.72
N GLY A 52 10.80 -6.86 14.93
CA GLY A 52 10.30 -8.18 14.56
C GLY A 52 9.70 -8.28 13.15
N PRO A 53 9.56 -9.52 12.62
CA PRO A 53 9.21 -9.77 11.22
C PRO A 53 7.84 -9.22 10.82
N ASN A 54 6.89 -9.17 11.74
CA ASN A 54 5.52 -8.71 11.47
C ASN A 54 5.46 -7.20 11.14
N LYS A 55 6.51 -6.43 11.47
CA LYS A 55 6.54 -4.97 11.27
C LYS A 55 6.79 -4.54 9.84
N PHE A 56 7.28 -5.43 8.96
CA PHE A 56 7.52 -5.06 7.57
C PHE A 56 6.23 -4.58 6.88
N ASN A 57 5.22 -5.46 6.86
CA ASN A 57 3.96 -5.20 6.18
C ASN A 57 3.22 -4.02 6.80
N GLU A 58 3.23 -3.91 8.12
CA GLU A 58 2.61 -2.79 8.84
C GLU A 58 3.21 -1.45 8.41
N VAL A 59 4.54 -1.36 8.32
CA VAL A 59 5.24 -0.13 7.92
C VAL A 59 5.01 0.17 6.44
N VAL A 60 4.99 -0.85 5.57
CA VAL A 60 4.68 -0.67 4.15
C VAL A 60 3.27 -0.13 3.96
N ILE A 61 2.26 -0.81 4.50
CA ILE A 61 0.85 -0.42 4.32
C ILE A 61 0.60 0.98 4.87
N ASN A 62 1.08 1.28 6.09
CA ASN A 62 0.91 2.61 6.66
C ASN A 62 1.68 3.70 5.89
N GLY A 63 2.83 3.36 5.28
CA GLY A 63 3.65 4.30 4.52
C GLY A 63 3.12 4.62 3.11
N ILE A 64 2.17 3.82 2.60
CA ILE A 64 1.58 4.01 1.27
C ILE A 64 0.08 4.29 1.30
N TRP A 65 -0.55 4.29 2.47
CA TRP A 65 -1.96 4.59 2.64
C TRP A 65 -2.29 6.03 2.22
N LEU A 66 -3.30 6.19 1.36
CA LEU A 66 -3.78 7.49 0.91
C LEU A 66 -5.16 7.82 1.52
N GLY A 67 -6.03 6.82 1.67
CA GLY A 67 -7.36 6.98 2.26
C GLY A 67 -8.27 5.78 1.97
N GLY A 68 -9.51 5.85 2.47
CA GLY A 68 -10.49 4.77 2.37
C GLY A 68 -10.90 4.24 3.75
N ASP A 69 -11.55 3.08 3.77
CA ASP A 69 -12.06 2.44 4.98
C ASP A 69 -10.92 1.93 5.88
N GLU A 70 -10.73 2.58 7.04
CA GLU A 70 -9.61 2.29 7.94
C GLU A 70 -9.59 0.86 8.47
N CYS A 71 -10.75 0.21 8.61
CA CYS A 71 -10.86 -1.20 9.01
C CYS A 71 -10.01 -2.13 8.13
N ILE A 72 -9.72 -1.76 6.88
CA ILE A 72 -8.86 -2.56 6.01
C ILE A 72 -7.43 -2.71 6.56
N ARG A 73 -6.90 -1.70 7.27
CA ARG A 73 -5.54 -1.75 7.84
C ARG A 73 -5.52 -1.98 9.35
N THR A 74 -6.68 -2.01 10.01
CA THR A 74 -6.79 -2.12 11.48
C THR A 74 -7.50 -3.38 11.97
N GLU A 75 -8.34 -4.02 11.15
CA GLU A 75 -8.97 -5.30 11.47
C GLU A 75 -8.21 -6.46 10.82
N ASP A 76 -7.92 -7.51 11.61
CA ASP A 76 -7.03 -8.60 11.21
C ASP A 76 -7.46 -9.28 9.90
N SER A 77 -8.74 -9.60 9.73
CA SER A 77 -9.26 -10.29 8.55
C SER A 77 -9.03 -9.50 7.25
N TYR A 78 -9.26 -8.19 7.28
CA TYR A 78 -9.02 -7.34 6.11
C TYR A 78 -7.54 -7.04 5.90
N TYR A 79 -6.80 -6.83 6.99
CA TYR A 79 -5.36 -6.59 6.92
C TYR A 79 -4.63 -7.78 6.30
N PHE A 80 -4.94 -9.00 6.73
CA PHE A 80 -4.32 -10.20 6.18
C PHE A 80 -4.61 -10.37 4.68
N GLY A 81 -5.82 -10.03 4.22
CA GLY A 81 -6.12 -10.02 2.78
C GLY A 81 -5.35 -8.94 2.02
N LEU A 82 -5.20 -7.74 2.58
CA LEU A 82 -4.47 -6.66 1.93
C LEU A 82 -2.97 -6.97 1.79
N ILE A 83 -2.35 -7.59 2.81
CA ILE A 83 -0.90 -7.82 2.78
C ILE A 83 -0.46 -8.83 1.71
N GLU A 84 -1.37 -9.68 1.20
CA GLU A 84 -1.08 -10.59 0.10
C GLU A 84 -0.66 -9.83 -1.17
N PHE A 85 -1.12 -8.59 -1.33
CA PHE A 85 -0.84 -7.73 -2.48
C PHE A 85 0.41 -6.84 -2.31
N VAL A 86 1.15 -6.93 -1.20
CA VAL A 86 2.31 -6.05 -0.92
C VAL A 86 3.36 -6.10 -2.04
N GLU A 87 3.62 -7.27 -2.61
CA GLU A 87 4.56 -7.40 -3.72
C GLU A 87 4.07 -6.68 -5.00
N GLU A 88 2.78 -6.78 -5.31
CA GLU A 88 2.16 -6.12 -6.46
C GLU A 88 2.14 -4.59 -6.30
N LEU A 89 1.95 -4.11 -5.06
CA LEU A 89 1.99 -2.69 -4.69
C LEU A 89 3.39 -2.07 -4.91
N MET A 90 4.45 -2.87 -5.06
CA MET A 90 5.76 -2.37 -5.47
C MET A 90 5.82 -1.97 -6.95
N ALA A 91 4.79 -2.28 -7.74
CA ALA A 91 4.68 -1.92 -9.16
C ALA A 91 5.95 -2.25 -9.99
N LYS A 92 6.56 -3.41 -9.71
CA LYS A 92 7.85 -3.81 -10.28
C LYS A 92 7.80 -3.78 -11.82
N LYS A 93 8.81 -3.19 -12.45
CA LYS A 93 9.01 -3.27 -13.90
C LYS A 93 9.90 -4.48 -14.21
N LYS A 94 9.46 -5.34 -15.13
CA LYS A 94 10.25 -6.48 -15.58
C LYS A 94 11.40 -6.00 -16.48
N GLY A 95 12.62 -6.41 -16.16
CA GLY A 95 13.81 -6.20 -16.98
C GLY A 95 14.30 -7.51 -17.61
N ASN A 96 15.29 -7.40 -18.50
CA ASN A 96 16.06 -8.54 -19.01
C ASN A 96 17.47 -8.46 -18.42
N LEU A 97 18.00 -9.60 -17.95
CA LEU A 97 19.37 -9.73 -17.47
C LEU A 97 20.07 -10.78 -18.34
N GLY A 98 21.23 -10.43 -18.88
CA GLY A 98 22.07 -11.32 -19.68
C GLY A 98 23.54 -11.06 -19.39
N GLU A 99 24.38 -12.04 -19.70
CA GLU A 99 25.84 -11.91 -19.67
C GLU A 99 26.30 -11.16 -20.93
N CYS A 100 27.32 -10.30 -20.80
CA CYS A 100 27.95 -9.64 -21.94
C CYS A 100 29.16 -10.45 -22.42
#